data_AF-A0A9E5VQI3-F1
#
_entry.id   AF-A0A9E5VQI3-F1
#
_cell.length_a   1.000
_cell.length_b   1.000
_cell.length_c   1.000
_cell.angle_alpha   90.00
_cell.angle_beta   90.00
_cell.angle_gamma   90.00
#
_symmetry.space_group_name_H-M   'P 1'
#
loop_
_entity.id
_entity.type
_entity.pdbx_description
1 polymer ?
#
loop_
_entity_poly.entity_id
_entity_poly.type
_entity_poly.pdbx_seq_one_letter_code
_entity_poly.pdbx_strand_id
1 'polypeptide(L)'
;MKKKLIVIMLIISLAASFSAFAAGTKESAASDKLTIATVVKVDGHAWFERMKVGIDAYAKASGNEAFMVGPSQADAAEQVKVVEDLIAQNV
;
A
#
# COMPACT_ATOMS: atom_id res chain seq x y z
N MET A 1 5.84 51.41 -26.62
CA MET A 1 6.04 49.97 -26.93
C MET A 1 6.68 49.21 -25.77
N LYS A 2 7.79 49.71 -25.20
CA LYS A 2 8.50 49.07 -24.06
C LYS A 2 7.63 48.84 -22.80
N LYS A 3 6.76 49.79 -22.44
CA LYS A 3 5.84 49.66 -21.28
C LYS A 3 4.76 48.58 -21.48
N LYS A 4 4.25 48.41 -22.70
CA LYS A 4 3.28 47.36 -23.05
C LYS A 4 3.93 45.97 -23.02
N LEU A 5 5.20 45.89 -23.43
CA LEU A 5 5.98 44.65 -23.41
C LEU A 5 6.26 44.15 -21.99
N ILE A 6 6.58 45.06 -21.05
CA ILE A 6 6.79 44.72 -19.63
C ILE A 6 5.51 44.19 -18.98
N VAL A 7 4.35 44.79 -19.27
CA VAL A 7 3.06 44.35 -18.72
C VAL A 7 2.68 42.96 -19.23
N ILE A 8 2.89 42.68 -20.51
CA ILE A 8 2.64 41.35 -21.09
C ILE A 8 3.53 40.29 -20.42
N MET A 9 4.81 40.62 -20.18
CA MET A 9 5.74 39.69 -19.54
C MET A 9 5.36 39.39 -18.07
N LEU A 10 4.82 40.39 -17.36
CA LEU A 10 4.32 40.26 -15.99
C LEU A 10 3.03 39.41 -15.90
N ILE A 11 2.16 39.50 -16.92
CA ILE A 11 0.95 38.68 -17.01
C ILE A 11 1.32 37.21 -17.30
N ILE A 12 2.31 36.97 -18.15
CA ILE A 12 2.80 35.63 -18.47
C ILE A 12 3.46 34.98 -17.25
N SER A 13 4.26 35.73 -16.48
CA SER A 13 4.90 35.20 -15.26
C SER A 13 3.86 34.88 -14.16
N LEU A 14 2.80 35.68 -14.04
CA LEU A 14 1.72 35.44 -13.09
C LEU A 14 0.86 34.23 -13.49
N ALA A 15 0.59 34.04 -14.78
CA ALA A 15 -0.13 32.87 -15.30
C ALA A 15 0.67 31.56 -15.15
N ALA A 16 1.99 31.61 -15.35
CA ALA A 16 2.87 30.46 -15.15
C ALA A 16 2.91 30.04 -13.66
N SER A 17 2.92 31.01 -12.75
CA SER A 17 2.93 30.77 -11.30
C SER A 17 1.61 30.17 -10.81
N PHE A 18 0.47 30.55 -11.40
CA PHE A 18 -0.85 29.99 -11.07
C PHE A 18 -1.01 28.54 -11.54
N SER A 19 -0.40 28.19 -12.67
CA SER A 19 -0.44 26.84 -13.26
C SER A 19 0.36 25.84 -12.42
N ALA A 20 1.47 26.27 -11.81
CA ALA A 20 2.28 25.44 -10.92
C ALA A 20 1.59 25.16 -9.57
N PHE A 21 0.78 26.09 -9.07
CA PHE A 21 0.02 25.91 -7.82
C PHE A 21 -1.25 25.06 -8.02
N ALA A 22 -1.91 25.18 -9.17
CA ALA A 22 -3.09 24.37 -9.52
C ALA A 22 -2.73 22.90 -9.83
N ALA A 23 -1.50 22.65 -10.31
CA ALA A 23 -0.97 21.31 -10.57
C ALA A 23 -0.35 20.68 -9.31
N GLY A 24 -0.96 20.92 -8.14
CA GLY A 24 -0.47 20.51 -6.83
C GLY A 24 0.29 19.19 -6.91
N THR A 25 1.57 19.23 -6.53
CA THR A 25 2.48 18.09 -6.55
C THR A 25 1.75 16.91 -5.96
N LYS A 26 1.32 15.97 -6.81
CA LYS A 26 0.88 14.67 -6.34
C LYS A 26 2.11 14.08 -5.70
N GLU A 27 2.14 14.07 -4.37
CA GLU A 27 3.01 13.19 -3.63
C GLU A 27 2.75 11.80 -4.18
N SER A 28 3.64 11.36 -5.07
CA SER A 28 3.72 9.98 -5.47
C SER A 28 4.19 9.28 -4.22
N ALA A 29 3.23 8.87 -3.37
CA ALA A 29 3.49 7.84 -2.38
C ALA A 29 4.13 6.70 -3.17
N ALA A 30 5.42 6.48 -2.96
CA ALA A 30 6.07 5.27 -3.46
C ALA A 30 5.24 4.13 -2.87
N SER A 31 4.42 3.50 -3.70
CA SER A 31 3.61 2.36 -3.31
C SER A 31 4.56 1.17 -3.25
N ASP A 32 5.44 1.17 -2.26
CA ASP A 32 6.27 0.01 -1.99
C ASP A 32 5.29 -1.14 -1.71
N LYS A 33 5.34 -2.16 -2.56
CA LYS A 33 4.48 -3.33 -2.41
C LYS A 33 4.76 -3.94 -1.06
N LEU A 34 3.73 -4.08 -0.25
CA LEU A 34 3.84 -4.71 1.06
C LEU A 34 3.73 -6.23 0.91
N THR A 35 4.47 -6.95 1.74
CA THR A 35 4.24 -8.37 2.00
C THR A 35 3.52 -8.47 3.35
N ILE A 36 2.36 -9.13 3.39
CA ILE A 36 1.47 -9.15 4.55
C ILE A 36 1.07 -10.59 4.88
N ALA A 37 1.52 -11.08 6.03
CA ALA A 37 1.09 -12.36 6.57
C ALA A 37 -0.11 -12.21 7.52
N THR A 38 -1.18 -12.96 7.27
CA THR A 38 -2.30 -13.11 8.21
C THR A 38 -2.14 -14.42 8.98
N VAL A 39 -1.75 -14.33 10.26
CA VAL A 39 -1.55 -15.49 11.13
C VAL A 39 -2.87 -15.91 11.77
N VAL A 40 -3.41 -17.07 11.39
CA VAL A 40 -4.69 -17.60 11.89
C VAL A 40 -4.49 -18.62 13.00
N LYS A 41 -5.58 -18.99 13.69
CA LYS A 41 -5.54 -19.92 14.82
C LYS A 41 -5.25 -21.37 14.41
N VAL A 42 -5.80 -21.78 13.27
CA VAL A 42 -5.63 -23.12 12.70
C VAL A 42 -5.94 -23.04 11.21
N ASP A 43 -5.14 -23.70 10.39
CA ASP A 43 -5.37 -23.78 8.95
C ASP A 43 -6.33 -24.95 8.60
N GLY A 44 -7.04 -24.87 7.47
CA GLY A 44 -7.94 -25.93 7.00
C GLY A 44 -9.31 -26.00 7.67
N HIS A 45 -9.64 -25.08 8.60
CA HIS A 45 -10.98 -24.96 9.17
C HIS A 45 -11.85 -24.01 8.34
N ALA A 46 -13.13 -24.34 8.12
CA ALA A 46 -14.04 -23.64 7.21
C ALA A 46 -14.12 -22.11 7.41
N TRP A 47 -14.02 -21.65 8.65
CA TRP A 47 -13.96 -20.22 8.97
C TRP A 47 -12.74 -19.51 8.36
N PHE A 48 -11.56 -20.12 8.45
CA PHE A 48 -10.33 -19.55 7.93
C PHE A 48 -10.21 -19.74 6.41
N GLU A 49 -10.74 -20.84 5.86
CA GLU A 49 -10.91 -20.97 4.40
C GLU A 49 -11.80 -19.84 3.83
N ARG A 50 -12.89 -19.49 4.54
CA ARG A 50 -13.71 -18.36 4.14
C ARG A 50 -12.98 -17.03 4.26
N MET A 51 -12.09 -16.87 5.25
CA MET A 51 -11.23 -15.70 5.41
C MET A 51 -10.22 -15.57 4.27
N LYS A 52 -9.63 -16.69 3.83
CA LYS A 52 -8.65 -16.75 2.72
C LYS A 52 -9.18 -16.10 1.45
N VAL A 53 -10.46 -16.30 1.13
CA VAL A 53 -11.12 -15.65 -0.02
C VAL A 53 -10.98 -14.13 0.02
N GLY A 54 -11.10 -13.52 1.22
CA GLY A 54 -10.96 -12.07 1.39
C GLY A 54 -9.51 -11.60 1.27
N ILE A 55 -8.56 -12.38 1.80
CA ILE A 55 -7.12 -12.10 1.72
C ILE A 55 -6.66 -12.14 0.26
N ASP A 56 -7.06 -13.19 -0.48
CA ASP A 56 -6.72 -13.35 -1.90
C ASP A 56 -7.34 -12.21 -2.75
N ALA A 57 -8.58 -11.79 -2.42
CA ALA A 57 -9.22 -10.65 -3.08
C ALA A 57 -8.48 -9.33 -2.80
N TYR A 58 -8.02 -9.11 -1.58
CA TYR A 58 -7.22 -7.94 -1.21
C TYR A 58 -5.87 -7.93 -1.94
N ALA A 59 -5.15 -9.05 -1.99
CA ALA A 59 -3.88 -9.17 -2.71
C ALA A 59 -4.05 -8.77 -4.18
N LYS A 60 -5.11 -9.28 -4.83
CA LYS A 60 -5.44 -8.95 -6.22
C LYS A 60 -5.78 -7.47 -6.42
N ALA A 61 -6.54 -6.88 -5.51
CA ALA A 61 -7.01 -5.50 -5.63
C ALA A 61 -5.92 -4.46 -5.33
N SER A 62 -5.06 -4.75 -4.35
CA SER A 62 -4.00 -3.84 -3.90
C SER A 62 -2.69 -3.98 -4.68
N GLY A 63 -2.41 -5.17 -5.23
CA GLY A 63 -1.11 -5.49 -5.80
C GLY A 63 -0.02 -5.77 -4.76
N ASN A 64 -0.39 -5.79 -3.48
CA ASN A 64 0.45 -6.27 -2.38
C ASN A 64 0.48 -7.79 -2.37
N GLU A 65 1.57 -8.36 -1.85
CA GLU A 65 1.61 -9.78 -1.50
C GLU A 65 0.88 -9.95 -0.17
N ALA A 66 -0.22 -10.70 -0.14
CA ALA A 66 -0.91 -11.02 1.09
C ALA A 66 -1.27 -12.51 1.11
N PHE A 67 -1.03 -13.16 2.25
CA PHE A 67 -1.26 -14.59 2.40
C PHE A 67 -1.73 -14.94 3.82
N MET A 68 -2.29 -16.14 3.94
CA MET A 68 -2.74 -16.71 5.20
C MET A 68 -1.78 -17.83 5.60
N VAL A 69 -1.40 -17.87 6.87
CA VAL A 69 -0.60 -18.95 7.45
C VAL A 69 -1.09 -19.24 8.86
N GLY A 70 -1.02 -20.49 9.30
CA GLY A 70 -1.40 -20.88 10.63
C GLY A 70 -0.95 -22.29 10.94
N PRO A 71 -1.02 -22.71 12.19
CA PRO A 71 -0.67 -24.07 12.58
C PRO A 71 -1.72 -25.08 12.08
N SER A 72 -1.34 -26.34 11.94
CA SER A 72 -2.25 -27.42 11.51
C SER A 72 -3.26 -27.82 12.59
N GLN A 73 -2.94 -27.51 13.85
CA GLN A 73 -3.81 -27.66 15.01
C GLN A 73 -3.73 -26.39 15.86
N ALA A 74 -4.78 -26.11 16.63
CA ALA A 74 -4.79 -24.92 17.47
C ALA A 74 -3.85 -25.10 18.67
N ASP A 75 -2.63 -24.57 18.54
CA ASP A 75 -1.62 -24.55 19.60
C ASP A 75 -0.92 -23.18 19.67
N ALA A 76 -0.71 -22.69 20.88
CA ALA A 76 -0.13 -21.37 21.10
C ALA A 76 1.37 -21.32 20.77
N ALA A 77 2.13 -22.37 21.09
CA ALA A 77 3.56 -22.41 20.81
C ALA A 77 3.83 -22.57 19.31
N GLU A 78 3.02 -23.37 18.60
CA GLU A 78 3.09 -23.44 17.14
C GLU A 78 2.77 -22.08 16.50
N GLN A 79 1.77 -21.35 17.00
CA GLN A 79 1.47 -20.01 16.48
C GLN A 79 2.60 -19.01 16.76
N VAL A 80 3.25 -19.06 17.94
CA VAL A 80 4.43 -18.24 18.24
C VAL A 80 5.56 -18.53 17.25
N LYS A 81 5.85 -19.81 16.99
CA LYS A 81 6.88 -20.21 16.03
C LYS A 81 6.59 -19.66 14.62
N VAL A 82 5.34 -19.72 14.17
CA VAL A 82 4.93 -19.14 12.87
C VAL A 82 5.25 -17.64 12.82
N VAL A 83 4.98 -16.89 13.89
CA VAL A 83 5.31 -15.46 13.96
C VAL A 83 6.82 -15.22 13.94
N GLU A 84 7.60 -16.01 14.69
CA GLU A 84 9.07 -15.91 14.69
C GLU A 84 9.67 -16.19 13.30
N ASP A 85 9.15 -17.20 12.60
CA ASP A 85 9.56 -17.54 11.24
C ASP A 85 9.24 -16.41 10.25
N LEU A 86 8.11 -15.71 10.42
CA LEU A 86 7.74 -14.54 9.59
C LEU A 86 8.63 -13.33 9.86
N ILE A 87 8.97 -13.08 11.13
CA ILE A 87 9.92 -12.02 11.52
C ILE A 87 11.28 -12.30 10.87
N ALA A 88 11.76 -13.54 10.89
CA ALA A 88 13.02 -13.92 10.25
C ALA A 88 13.00 -13.71 8.73
N GLN A 89 11.83 -13.81 8.10
CA GLN A 89 11.62 -13.55 6.67
C GLN A 89 11.50 -12.05 6.33
N ASN A 90 11.52 -11.16 7.32
CA ASN A 90 11.28 -9.71 7.16
C ASN A 90 9.95 -9.42 6.46
N VAL A 91 8.91 -10.17 6.83
CA VAL A 91 7.51 -9.87 6.49
C VAL A 91 6.98 -8.77 7.39
#